data_AF-A0A2D9YGA2-F1
#
_entry.id   AF-A0A2D9YGA2-F1
#
_cell.length_a   1.000
_cell.length_b   1.000
_cell.length_c   1.000
_cell.angle_alpha   90.00
_cell.angle_beta   90.00
_cell.angle_gamma   90.00
#
_symmetry.space_group_name_H-M   'P 1'
#
loop_
_entity.id
_entity.type
_entity.pdbx_description
1 polymer ?
#
loop_
_entity_poly.entity_id
_entity_poly.type
_entity_poly.pdbx_seq_one_letter_code
_entity_poly.pdbx_strand_id
1 'polypeptide(L)'
;AVVTLVCSFGYANEWGLNTEERVGINQKIAETGIKLITSHSVSAFDEDKATISCVFSGFEKILETDLFMPVTIRTPNSNLYHALKNLEGNDSRLVNKSIYRIGDCEAPGLIANCIYSGHKLAREIDSSEEDGVYLNRERVSI
;
A
#
# COMPACT_ATOMS: atom_id res chain seq x y z
N ALA A 1 11.62 -4.39 -25.11
CA ALA A 1 11.77 -3.08 -24.44
C ALA A 1 12.88 -3.20 -23.41
N VAL A 2 13.75 -2.19 -23.28
CA VAL A 2 14.77 -2.14 -22.22
C VAL A 2 14.12 -1.57 -20.96
N VAL A 3 14.31 -2.21 -19.80
CA VAL A 3 13.68 -1.81 -18.54
C VAL A 3 14.74 -1.40 -17.54
N THR A 4 14.54 -0.24 -16.90
CA THR A 4 15.28 0.19 -15.71
C THR A 4 14.32 0.29 -14.53
N LEU A 5 14.59 -0.48 -13.47
CA LEU A 5 13.89 -0.39 -12.20
C LEU A 5 14.68 0.51 -11.25
N VAL A 6 14.02 1.53 -10.69
CA VAL A 6 14.62 2.45 -9.72
C VAL A 6 13.91 2.24 -8.38
N CYS A 7 14.67 2.07 -7.29
CA CYS A 7 14.11 2.01 -5.94
C CYS A 7 14.98 2.74 -4.92
N SER A 8 14.33 3.29 -3.89
CA SER A 8 14.97 4.07 -2.82
C SER A 8 15.73 3.19 -1.81
N PHE A 9 15.45 1.88 -1.78
CA PHE A 9 16.10 0.93 -0.89
C PHE A 9 17.33 0.30 -1.53
N GLY A 10 18.13 -0.40 -0.72
CA GLY A 10 19.33 -1.10 -1.18
C GLY A 10 19.06 -2.31 -2.09
N TYR A 11 17.81 -2.77 -2.15
CA TYR A 11 17.36 -3.91 -2.96
C TYR A 11 15.98 -3.64 -3.57
N ALA A 12 15.67 -4.33 -4.68
CA ALA A 12 14.29 -4.44 -5.12
C ALA A 12 13.51 -5.35 -4.16
N ASN A 13 12.21 -5.08 -3.99
CA ASN A 13 11.34 -5.82 -3.08
C ASN A 13 11.88 -5.91 -1.64
N GLU A 14 12.15 -4.77 -1.00
CA GLU A 14 12.76 -4.75 0.33
C GLU A 14 11.94 -5.48 1.40
N TRP A 15 10.60 -5.35 1.35
CA TRP A 15 9.71 -6.08 2.25
C TRP A 15 9.77 -7.61 2.05
N GLY A 16 10.20 -8.06 0.87
CA GLY A 16 10.39 -9.48 0.56
C GLY A 16 11.45 -10.18 1.40
N LEU A 17 12.17 -9.47 2.25
CA LEU A 17 12.94 -10.10 3.33
C LEU A 17 12.03 -10.90 4.28
N ASN A 18 10.83 -10.39 4.57
CA ASN A 18 9.89 -11.02 5.50
C ASN A 18 9.14 -12.22 4.90
N THR A 19 9.22 -12.40 3.58
CA THR A 19 8.61 -13.51 2.83
C THR A 19 9.66 -14.44 2.23
N GLU A 20 10.94 -14.20 2.49
CA GLU A 20 12.08 -14.93 1.92
C GLU A 20 12.23 -14.83 0.38
N GLU A 21 11.51 -13.91 -0.26
CA GLU A 21 11.50 -13.78 -1.73
C GLU A 21 12.59 -12.82 -2.26
N ARG A 22 13.18 -11.98 -1.39
CA ARG A 22 14.11 -10.92 -1.82
C ARG A 22 15.28 -11.44 -2.66
N VAL A 23 15.91 -12.54 -2.23
CA VAL A 23 17.07 -13.12 -2.92
C VAL A 23 16.67 -13.61 -4.30
N GLY A 24 15.61 -14.44 -4.39
CA GLY A 24 15.14 -14.99 -5.66
C GLY A 24 14.70 -13.92 -6.66
N ILE A 25 14.03 -12.86 -6.18
CA ILE A 25 13.59 -11.74 -7.04
C ILE A 25 14.79 -10.96 -7.60
N ASN A 26 15.77 -10.59 -6.76
CA ASN A 26 16.93 -9.83 -7.24
C ASN A 26 17.82 -10.67 -8.16
N GLN A 27 17.95 -11.98 -7.91
CA GLN A 27 18.59 -12.90 -8.86
C GLN A 27 17.85 -12.89 -10.20
N LYS A 28 16.51 -12.99 -10.18
CA LYS A 28 15.72 -13.01 -11.42
C LYS A 28 15.82 -11.70 -12.20
N ILE A 29 15.86 -10.56 -11.52
CA ILE A 29 16.11 -9.24 -12.13
C ILE A 29 17.47 -9.24 -12.86
N ALA A 30 18.52 -9.77 -12.24
CA ALA A 30 19.85 -9.84 -12.85
C ALA A 30 19.87 -10.79 -14.07
N GLU A 31 19.24 -11.96 -13.97
CA GLU A 31 19.15 -12.94 -15.08
C GLU A 31 18.36 -12.43 -16.29
N THR A 32 17.36 -11.57 -16.05
CA THR A 32 16.48 -11.04 -17.11
C THR A 32 17.04 -9.78 -17.78
N GLY A 33 18.18 -9.25 -17.30
CA GLY A 33 18.81 -8.07 -17.87
C GLY A 33 18.09 -6.75 -17.52
N ILE A 34 17.21 -6.75 -16.52
CA ILE A 34 16.60 -5.52 -16.00
C ILE A 34 17.69 -4.73 -15.27
N LYS A 35 17.92 -3.49 -15.70
CA LYS A 35 18.85 -2.60 -15.00
C LYS A 35 18.22 -2.19 -13.66
N LEU A 36 18.88 -2.50 -12.55
CA LEU A 36 18.41 -2.09 -11.22
C LEU A 36 19.27 -0.93 -10.69
N ILE A 37 18.63 0.18 -10.36
CA ILE A 37 19.23 1.33 -9.68
C ILE A 37 18.64 1.41 -8.28
N THR A 38 19.44 1.06 -7.28
CA THR A 38 19.06 1.07 -5.86
C THR A 38 19.51 2.38 -5.19
N SER A 39 19.01 2.64 -3.99
CA SER A 39 19.34 3.84 -3.20
C SER A 39 19.07 5.17 -3.92
N HIS A 40 18.11 5.20 -4.84
CA HIS A 40 17.70 6.41 -5.55
C HIS A 40 16.18 6.55 -5.54
N SER A 41 15.68 7.76 -5.32
CA SER A 41 14.29 8.11 -5.56
C SER A 41 14.17 8.90 -6.86
N VAL A 42 13.01 8.83 -7.51
CA VAL A 42 12.68 9.74 -8.63
C VAL A 42 12.22 11.06 -8.03
N SER A 43 12.93 12.16 -8.30
CA SER A 43 12.61 13.51 -7.79
C SER A 43 11.78 14.33 -8.78
N ALA A 44 11.91 14.07 -10.09
CA ALA A 44 11.15 14.73 -11.13
C ALA A 44 11.00 13.82 -12.36
N PHE A 45 9.96 14.10 -13.16
CA PHE A 45 9.78 13.52 -14.49
C PHE A 45 9.28 14.60 -15.44
N ASP A 46 9.95 14.75 -16.58
CA ASP A 46 9.65 15.74 -17.62
C ASP A 46 9.72 15.06 -18.98
N GLU A 47 8.55 14.88 -19.62
CA GLU A 47 8.31 14.23 -20.92
C GLU A 47 9.03 12.88 -21.15
N ASP A 48 10.33 12.93 -21.44
CA ASP A 48 11.21 11.81 -21.78
C ASP A 48 12.36 11.61 -20.78
N LYS A 49 12.37 12.34 -19.66
CA LYS A 49 13.48 12.38 -18.69
C LYS A 49 13.00 12.21 -17.27
N ALA A 50 13.54 11.22 -16.57
CA ALA A 50 13.41 11.05 -15.13
C ALA A 50 14.67 11.56 -14.42
N THR A 51 14.50 12.49 -13.48
CA THR A 51 15.56 12.88 -12.55
C THR A 51 15.50 11.95 -11.35
N ILE A 52 16.61 11.27 -11.08
CA ILE A 52 16.78 10.43 -9.90
C ILE A 52 17.79 11.07 -8.95
N SER A 53 17.53 10.97 -7.64
CA SER A 53 18.41 11.52 -6.60
C SER A 53 18.84 10.41 -5.65
N CYS A 54 20.13 10.36 -5.34
CA CYS A 54 20.67 9.45 -4.34
C CYS A 54 20.08 9.77 -2.96
N VAL A 55 19.45 8.80 -2.30
CA VAL A 55 18.76 9.02 -1.01
C VAL A 55 19.70 9.40 0.14
N PHE A 56 21.01 9.22 -0.04
CA PHE A 56 22.02 9.56 0.97
C PHE A 56 22.70 10.91 0.72
N SER A 57 23.04 11.21 -0.54
CA SER A 57 23.84 12.40 -0.88
C SER A 57 23.05 13.51 -1.55
N GLY A 58 21.84 13.21 -2.03
CA GLY A 58 21.03 14.14 -2.84
C GLY A 58 21.55 14.34 -4.27
N PHE A 59 22.68 13.72 -4.66
CA PHE A 59 23.22 13.89 -6.00
C PHE A 59 22.27 13.35 -7.05
N GLU A 60 22.01 14.19 -8.05
CA GLU A 60 21.05 13.90 -9.10
C GLU A 60 21.71 13.31 -10.35
N LYS A 61 20.94 12.48 -11.05
CA LYS A 61 21.26 11.95 -12.37
C LYS A 61 20.00 11.96 -13.22
N ILE A 62 20.18 12.14 -14.53
CA ILE A 62 19.07 12.11 -15.49
C ILE A 62 19.08 10.75 -16.18
N LEU A 63 17.90 10.15 -16.32
CA LEU A 63 17.64 8.96 -17.12
C LEU A 63 16.67 9.34 -18.25
N GLU A 64 17.09 9.14 -19.50
CA GLU A 64 16.19 9.23 -20.65
C GLU A 64 15.32 7.96 -20.72
N THR A 65 14.03 8.12 -20.97
CA THR A 65 13.06 7.03 -21.07
C THR A 65 11.85 7.42 -21.92
N ASP A 66 11.39 6.51 -22.77
CA ASP A 66 10.15 6.70 -23.55
C ASP A 66 8.88 6.58 -22.68
N LEU A 67 9.01 5.94 -21.51
CA LEU A 67 7.89 5.65 -20.62
C LEU A 67 8.32 5.70 -19.15
N PHE A 68 7.50 6.35 -18.33
CA PHE A 68 7.62 6.34 -16.88
C PHE A 68 6.42 5.64 -16.24
N MET A 69 6.68 4.63 -15.42
CA MET A 69 5.66 3.85 -14.72
C MET A 69 5.88 3.95 -13.20
N PRO A 70 5.22 4.90 -12.52
CA PRO A 70 5.35 5.04 -11.08
C PRO A 70 4.64 3.89 -10.35
N VAL A 71 5.39 3.15 -9.53
CA VAL A 71 4.85 2.16 -8.59
C VAL A 71 5.20 2.64 -7.18
N THR A 72 4.35 3.50 -6.62
CA THR A 72 4.61 4.19 -5.35
C THR A 72 3.65 3.74 -4.25
N ILE A 73 2.52 4.43 -4.13
CA ILE A 73 1.49 4.17 -3.11
C ILE A 73 0.12 4.15 -3.77
N ARG A 74 -0.86 3.61 -3.04
CA ARG A 74 -2.28 3.65 -3.43
C ARG A 74 -3.02 4.64 -2.56
N THR A 75 -3.99 5.34 -3.13
CA THR A 75 -4.95 6.18 -2.40
C THR A 75 -6.23 5.38 -2.17
N PRO A 76 -6.86 5.45 -0.97
CA PRO A 76 -8.15 4.80 -0.75
C PRO A 76 -9.22 5.33 -1.73
N ASN A 77 -10.04 4.43 -2.28
CA ASN A 77 -11.23 4.81 -3.05
C ASN A 77 -12.48 4.78 -2.16
N SER A 78 -12.76 5.88 -1.47
CA SER A 78 -13.85 5.98 -0.47
C SER A 78 -14.97 6.95 -0.87
N ASN A 79 -15.05 7.37 -2.14
CA ASN A 79 -16.01 8.39 -2.58
C ASN A 79 -17.47 8.00 -2.32
N LEU A 80 -17.86 6.75 -2.61
CA LEU A 80 -19.21 6.25 -2.36
C LEU A 80 -19.53 6.24 -0.86
N TYR A 81 -18.57 5.85 -0.01
CA TYR A 81 -18.74 5.86 1.44
C TYR A 81 -19.04 7.27 1.94
N HIS A 82 -18.24 8.27 1.53
CA HIS A 82 -18.46 9.66 1.94
C HIS A 82 -19.79 10.22 1.44
N ALA A 83 -20.18 9.88 0.19
CA ALA A 83 -21.47 10.27 -0.35
C ALA A 83 -22.64 9.70 0.47
N LEU A 84 -22.59 8.42 0.84
CA LEU A 84 -23.63 7.77 1.65
C LEU A 84 -23.65 8.32 3.08
N LYS A 85 -22.49 8.58 3.69
CA LYS A 85 -22.39 9.18 5.02
C LYS A 85 -22.99 10.58 5.09
N ASN A 86 -22.86 11.38 4.04
CA ASN A 86 -23.50 12.71 3.99
C ASN A 86 -25.04 12.65 3.90
N LEU A 87 -25.61 11.51 3.49
CA LEU A 87 -27.05 11.29 3.45
C LEU A 87 -27.60 10.68 4.76
N GLU A 88 -26.73 10.18 5.62
CA GLU A 88 -27.08 9.60 6.92
C GLU A 88 -27.81 10.67 7.76
N GLY A 89 -29.02 10.37 8.22
CA GLY A 89 -29.90 11.30 8.97
C GLY A 89 -30.86 12.15 8.12
N ASN A 90 -30.63 12.29 6.81
CA ASN A 90 -31.51 13.04 5.90
C ASN A 90 -32.33 12.15 4.96
N ASP A 91 -31.88 10.92 4.72
CA ASP A 91 -32.60 9.92 3.92
C ASP A 91 -33.28 8.89 4.82
N SER A 92 -34.61 8.79 4.75
CA SER A 92 -35.41 7.86 5.55
C SER A 92 -35.01 6.38 5.37
N ARG A 93 -34.37 6.02 4.26
CA ARG A 93 -33.85 4.67 3.99
C ARG A 93 -32.61 4.34 4.83
N LEU A 94 -31.91 5.36 5.32
CA LEU A 94 -30.64 5.24 6.06
C LEU A 94 -30.78 5.48 7.57
N VAL A 95 -31.93 5.98 8.05
CA VAL A 95 -32.14 6.42 9.44
C VAL A 95 -31.80 5.36 10.50
N ASN A 96 -31.88 4.06 10.18
CA ASN A 96 -31.54 2.95 11.09
C ASN A 96 -30.47 2.02 10.49
N LYS A 97 -29.57 2.54 9.66
CA LYS A 97 -28.52 1.75 9.01
C LYS A 97 -27.15 2.32 9.35
N SER A 98 -26.24 1.45 9.79
CA SER A 98 -24.83 1.77 9.94
C SER A 98 -24.09 1.51 8.62
N ILE A 99 -23.32 2.48 8.16
CA ILE A 99 -22.47 2.36 6.98
C ILE A 99 -21.02 2.15 7.42
N TYR A 100 -20.42 1.04 7.01
CA TYR A 100 -19.02 0.68 7.28
C TYR A 100 -18.21 0.64 5.98
N ARG A 101 -16.89 0.71 6.12
CA ARG A 101 -15.91 0.54 5.05
C ARG A 101 -14.87 -0.47 5.52
N ILE A 102 -14.35 -1.30 4.60
CA ILE A 102 -13.39 -2.37 4.88
C ILE A 102 -12.36 -2.46 3.76
N GLY A 103 -11.19 -3.02 4.06
CA GLY A 103 -10.12 -3.25 3.10
C GLY A 103 -9.50 -1.97 2.55
N ASP A 104 -9.06 -2.01 1.30
CA ASP A 104 -8.27 -0.93 0.71
C ASP A 104 -9.05 0.39 0.53
N CYS A 105 -10.39 0.36 0.51
CA CYS A 105 -11.19 1.60 0.52
C CYS A 105 -11.15 2.31 1.89
N GLU A 106 -10.80 1.58 2.94
CA GLU A 106 -10.52 2.13 4.25
C GLU A 106 -9.07 2.62 4.35
N ALA A 107 -8.13 1.71 4.13
CA ALA A 107 -6.69 1.94 4.18
C ALA A 107 -5.97 0.89 3.33
N PRO A 108 -5.34 1.28 2.19
CA PRO A 108 -4.61 0.34 1.34
C PRO A 108 -3.54 -0.43 2.10
N GLY A 109 -3.55 -1.76 1.99
CA GLY A 109 -2.63 -2.62 2.72
C GLY A 109 -2.38 -3.98 2.05
N LEU A 110 -1.90 -4.94 2.84
CA LEU A 110 -1.75 -6.33 2.40
C LEU A 110 -3.11 -6.95 2.12
N ILE A 111 -3.16 -7.95 1.24
CA ILE A 111 -4.37 -8.76 1.00
C ILE A 111 -4.88 -9.36 2.32
N ALA A 112 -3.98 -9.80 3.21
CA ALA A 112 -4.33 -10.30 4.53
C ALA A 112 -5.08 -9.26 5.38
N ASN A 113 -4.74 -7.97 5.29
CA ASN A 113 -5.43 -6.90 6.02
C ASN A 113 -6.85 -6.70 5.46
N CYS A 114 -7.01 -6.78 4.13
CA CYS A 114 -8.32 -6.71 3.50
C CYS A 114 -9.23 -7.85 3.96
N ILE A 115 -8.72 -9.10 3.90
CA ILE A 115 -9.44 -10.28 4.38
C ILE A 115 -9.80 -10.12 5.86
N TYR A 116 -8.83 -9.74 6.70
CA TYR A 116 -9.03 -9.55 8.12
C TYR A 116 -10.11 -8.49 8.41
N SER A 117 -10.08 -7.34 7.73
CA SER A 117 -11.06 -6.27 7.96
C SER A 117 -12.50 -6.70 7.66
N GLY A 118 -12.72 -7.48 6.60
CA GLY A 118 -14.03 -8.05 6.28
C GLY A 118 -14.46 -9.09 7.31
N HIS A 119 -13.56 -10.00 7.70
CA HIS A 119 -13.82 -10.98 8.75
C HIS A 119 -14.14 -10.34 10.10
N LYS A 120 -13.42 -9.28 10.45
CA LYS A 120 -13.62 -8.53 11.68
C LYS A 120 -15.01 -7.91 11.71
N LEU A 121 -15.37 -7.13 10.69
CA LEU A 121 -16.69 -6.51 10.61
C LEU A 121 -17.81 -7.55 10.68
N ALA A 122 -17.70 -8.67 9.94
CA ALA A 122 -18.73 -9.71 9.96
C ALA A 122 -18.96 -10.35 11.35
N ARG A 123 -17.93 -10.38 12.21
CA ARG A 123 -18.03 -10.91 13.57
C ARG A 123 -18.53 -9.89 14.58
N GLU A 124 -18.30 -8.61 14.31
CA GLU A 124 -18.52 -7.50 15.26
C GLU A 124 -19.78 -6.68 14.94
N ILE A 125 -20.38 -6.81 13.75
CA ILE A 125 -21.44 -5.90 13.26
C ILE A 125 -22.70 -5.85 14.15
N ASP A 126 -23.03 -6.95 14.82
CA ASP A 126 -24.18 -7.06 15.73
C ASP A 126 -23.76 -7.10 17.21
N SER A 127 -22.46 -6.94 17.52
CA SER A 127 -21.96 -6.93 18.89
C SER A 127 -22.27 -5.59 19.56
N SER A 128 -22.71 -5.62 20.82
CA SER A 128 -22.87 -4.39 21.61
C SER A 128 -21.51 -3.87 22.11
N GLU A 129 -21.42 -2.59 22.49
CA GLU A 129 -20.19 -2.05 23.10
C GLU A 129 -19.86 -2.74 24.45
N GLU A 130 -20.87 -3.27 25.15
CA GLU A 130 -20.70 -4.07 26.37
C GLU A 130 -20.14 -5.47 26.09
N ASP A 131 -20.43 -6.03 24.89
CA ASP A 131 -19.86 -7.29 24.41
C ASP A 131 -18.41 -7.16 23.93
N GLY A 132 -17.81 -5.97 24.10
CA GLY A 132 -16.54 -5.54 23.54
C GLY A 132 -15.67 -6.71 23.14
N VAL A 133 -15.46 -6.88 21.83
CA VAL A 133 -14.74 -8.03 21.25
C VAL A 133 -13.25 -7.88 21.57
N TYR A 134 -12.93 -8.01 22.85
CA TYR A 134 -11.60 -7.98 23.39
C TYR A 134 -11.00 -9.36 23.15
N LEU A 135 -9.93 -9.40 22.36
CA LEU A 135 -9.12 -10.60 22.29
C LEU A 135 -8.47 -10.81 23.65
N ASN A 136 -8.52 -12.04 24.16
CA ASN A 136 -7.81 -12.43 25.38
C ASN A 136 -6.33 -12.06 25.22
N ARG A 137 -5.84 -11.22 26.13
CA ARG A 137 -4.44 -10.79 26.11
C ARG A 137 -3.61 -11.79 26.90
N GLU A 138 -2.69 -12.47 26.23
CA GLU A 138 -1.65 -13.21 26.92
C GLU A 138 -0.66 -12.21 27.54
N ARG A 139 -0.66 -12.10 28.86
CA ARG A 139 0.30 -11.29 29.62
C ARG A 139 1.16 -12.22 30.45
N VAL A 140 2.48 -12.09 30.31
CA VAL A 140 3.44 -12.73 31.22
C VAL A 140 3.73 -11.75 32.35
N SER A 141 3.42 -12.15 33.59
CA SER A 141 3.84 -11.41 34.78
C SER A 141 5.36 -11.49 34.90
N ILE A 142 6.04 -10.35 34.85
CA ILE A 142 7.49 -10.22 35.11
C ILE A 142 7.69 -10.04 36.61
#